data_AF-A0A1A2VK02-F1
#
_entry.id   AF-A0A1A2VK02-F1
#
_cell.length_a   1.000
_cell.length_b   1.000
_cell.length_c   1.000
_cell.angle_alpha   90.00
_cell.angle_beta   90.00
_cell.angle_gamma   90.00
#
_symmetry.space_group_name_H-M   'P 1'
#
loop_
_entity.id
_entity.type
_entity.pdbx_description
1 polymer ?
#
loop_
_entity_poly.entity_id
_entity_poly.type
_entity_poly.pdbx_seq_one_letter_code
_entity_poly.pdbx_strand_id
1 'polypeptide(L)'
;MFDFGAFPPEFNSARIYAGPGSGSLMAAASAWNAIAAELQSAALSYQNVVTQLASEEWAGTASAAMAQAATPYAEWLATTAAQAEQAAAQASAAAAAYEAVFAAVVPPPVIAANRALVQQLQATNVIGQNTGAIAQLEAQYGEFWAQDAGAMETYATQSTTATKGLTQFQAAPKITNDGGSATQASAVAKATANTTAGNTANTVQKAASIATATAAPQAAATTSTDPLSEIWFLLTGQTVFPTNLGTLVNGYSPFAGFFYNTEGLPYFSIGMGNNFVQIAKSVG
;
A
#
# COMPACT_ATOMS: atom_id res chain seq x y z
N MET A 1 24.46 9.71 30.23
CA MET A 1 24.08 11.14 30.17
C MET A 1 25.34 11.89 29.83
N PHE A 2 25.35 12.73 28.79
CA PHE A 2 26.50 13.60 28.52
C PHE A 2 26.56 14.65 29.62
N ASP A 3 27.70 14.75 30.30
CA ASP A 3 27.93 15.78 31.30
C ASP A 3 28.48 17.02 30.60
N PHE A 4 27.63 18.03 30.40
CA PHE A 4 28.04 19.30 29.79
C PHE A 4 28.72 20.23 30.80
N GLY A 5 28.59 19.96 32.10
CA GLY A 5 29.34 20.62 33.16
C GLY A 5 30.81 20.23 33.18
N ALA A 6 31.20 19.13 32.55
CA ALA A 6 32.61 18.75 32.40
C ALA A 6 33.40 19.63 31.42
N PHE A 7 32.72 20.41 30.55
CA PHE A 7 33.35 21.24 29.54
C PHE A 7 33.28 22.73 29.91
N PRO A 8 34.37 23.49 29.73
CA PRO A 8 34.37 24.92 29.99
C PRO A 8 33.47 25.68 28.98
N PRO A 9 33.04 26.91 29.32
CA PRO A 9 32.15 27.70 28.49
C PRO A 9 32.73 27.98 27.09
N GLU A 10 34.05 28.14 26.93
CA GLU A 10 34.68 28.30 25.61
C GLU A 10 34.35 27.14 24.67
N PHE A 11 34.27 25.91 25.20
CA PHE A 11 33.97 24.73 24.40
C PHE A 11 32.48 24.64 24.07
N ASN A 12 31.62 24.79 25.07
CA ASN A 12 30.16 24.69 24.90
C ASN A 12 29.62 25.79 23.99
N SER A 13 30.13 27.01 24.08
CA SER A 13 29.74 28.10 23.19
C SER A 13 30.34 27.95 21.80
N ALA A 14 31.65 27.69 21.67
CA ALA A 14 32.28 27.59 20.34
C ALA A 14 31.59 26.56 19.44
N ARG A 15 31.21 25.39 19.98
CA ARG A 15 30.53 24.35 19.18
C ARG A 15 29.14 24.77 18.68
N ILE A 16 28.40 25.58 19.43
CA ILE A 16 27.09 26.07 19.03
C ILE A 16 27.21 27.13 17.92
N TYR A 17 28.25 27.98 18.00
CA TYR A 17 28.51 29.06 17.04
C TYR A 17 29.22 28.61 15.75
N ALA A 18 29.93 27.48 15.75
CA ALA A 18 30.71 27.03 14.58
C ALA A 18 29.89 26.41 13.43
N GLY A 19 28.62 26.08 13.67
CA GLY A 19 27.77 25.35 12.73
C GLY A 19 27.07 26.20 11.66
N PRO A 20 26.48 25.56 10.63
CA PRO A 20 25.76 26.25 9.55
C PRO A 20 24.37 26.79 9.95
N GLY A 21 23.98 26.64 11.21
CA GLY A 21 22.66 27.03 11.72
C GLY A 21 21.53 26.04 11.43
N SER A 22 20.31 26.42 11.77
CA SER A 22 19.10 25.58 11.66
C SER A 22 18.42 25.58 10.28
N GLY A 23 18.93 26.37 9.32
CA GLY A 23 18.26 26.60 8.04
C GLY A 23 17.96 25.32 7.23
N SER A 24 18.86 24.33 7.28
CA SER A 24 18.64 23.05 6.61
C SER A 24 17.49 22.22 7.23
N LEU A 25 17.28 22.31 8.54
CA LEU A 25 16.16 21.67 9.24
C LEU A 25 14.84 22.36 8.88
N MET A 26 14.82 23.68 8.78
CA MET A 26 13.64 24.43 8.32
C MET A 26 13.29 24.10 6.86
N ALA A 27 14.29 23.97 5.99
CA ALA A 27 14.09 23.52 4.62
C ALA A 27 13.52 22.10 4.57
N ALA A 28 14.07 21.18 5.37
CA ALA A 28 13.55 19.82 5.49
C ALA A 28 12.09 19.80 5.99
N ALA A 29 11.74 20.63 6.98
CA ALA A 29 10.37 20.76 7.44
C ALA A 29 9.40 21.19 6.33
N SER A 30 9.80 22.18 5.52
CA SER A 30 8.98 22.62 4.38
C SER A 30 8.80 21.52 3.33
N ALA A 31 9.86 20.75 3.04
CA ALA A 31 9.81 19.64 2.09
C ALA A 31 8.90 18.51 2.57
N TRP A 32 8.98 18.15 3.86
CA TRP A 32 8.09 17.14 4.45
C TRP A 32 6.62 17.56 4.43
N ASN A 33 6.32 18.83 4.70
CA ASN A 33 4.96 19.36 4.57
C ASN A 33 4.44 19.29 3.12
N ALA A 34 5.30 19.60 2.13
CA ALA A 34 4.93 19.48 0.73
C ALA A 34 4.62 18.02 0.34
N ILE A 35 5.46 17.07 0.78
CA ILE A 35 5.22 15.64 0.56
C ILE A 35 3.92 15.18 1.24
N ALA A 36 3.64 15.64 2.46
CA ALA A 36 2.40 15.33 3.14
C ALA A 36 1.16 15.79 2.36
N ALA A 37 1.19 17.03 1.85
CA ALA A 37 0.10 17.57 1.05
C ALA A 37 -0.13 16.77 -0.25
N GLU A 38 0.94 16.40 -0.95
CA GLU A 38 0.87 15.56 -2.15
C GLU A 38 0.32 14.16 -1.86
N LEU A 39 0.76 13.53 -0.76
CA LEU A 39 0.25 12.22 -0.33
C LEU A 39 -1.23 12.28 0.05
N GLN A 40 -1.67 13.35 0.73
CA GLN A 40 -3.07 13.54 1.08
C GLN A 40 -3.94 13.77 -0.17
N SER A 41 -3.45 14.58 -1.12
CA SER A 41 -4.09 14.77 -2.43
C SER A 41 -4.21 13.45 -3.19
N ALA A 42 -3.14 12.66 -3.22
CA ALA A 42 -3.15 11.32 -3.82
C ALA A 42 -4.16 10.40 -3.12
N ALA A 43 -4.19 10.36 -1.79
CA ALA A 43 -5.15 9.54 -1.03
C ALA A 43 -6.60 9.87 -1.42
N LEU A 44 -6.96 11.15 -1.50
CA LEU A 44 -8.29 11.62 -1.92
C LEU A 44 -8.60 11.24 -3.38
N SER A 45 -7.61 11.37 -4.28
CA SER A 45 -7.76 10.96 -5.67
C SER A 45 -8.05 9.47 -5.79
N TYR A 46 -7.31 8.62 -5.07
CA TYR A 46 -7.54 7.18 -5.03
C TYR A 46 -8.92 6.83 -4.48
N GLN A 47 -9.35 7.47 -3.39
CA GLN A 47 -10.69 7.27 -2.82
C GLN A 47 -11.80 7.63 -3.81
N ASN A 48 -11.63 8.72 -4.57
CA ASN A 48 -12.59 9.11 -5.61
C ASN A 48 -12.67 8.06 -6.72
N VAL A 49 -11.54 7.55 -7.22
CA VAL A 49 -11.52 6.51 -8.26
C VAL A 49 -12.13 5.20 -7.75
N VAL A 50 -11.80 4.79 -6.52
CA VAL A 50 -12.38 3.59 -5.90
C VAL A 50 -13.90 3.73 -5.73
N THR A 51 -14.39 4.92 -5.36
CA THR A 51 -15.82 5.22 -5.25
C THR A 51 -16.51 5.16 -6.60
N GLN A 52 -15.92 5.76 -7.64
CA GLN A 52 -16.46 5.69 -9.01
C GLN A 52 -16.51 4.25 -9.53
N LEU A 53 -15.45 3.46 -9.28
CA LEU A 53 -15.41 2.06 -9.68
C LEU A 53 -16.54 1.24 -9.03
N ALA A 54 -16.81 1.50 -7.74
CA ALA A 54 -17.88 0.85 -6.98
C ALA A 54 -19.29 1.40 -7.27
N SER A 55 -19.43 2.41 -8.14
CA SER A 55 -20.71 3.05 -8.48
C SER A 55 -21.45 2.33 -9.62
N GLU A 56 -22.72 2.72 -9.83
CA GLU A 56 -23.71 1.98 -10.62
C GLU A 56 -23.31 1.68 -12.06
N GLU A 57 -22.49 2.53 -12.70
CA GLU A 57 -22.11 2.37 -14.11
C GLU A 57 -21.18 1.16 -14.36
N TRP A 58 -20.42 0.72 -13.34
CA TRP A 58 -19.50 -0.43 -13.38
C TRP A 58 -19.74 -1.44 -12.25
N ALA A 59 -20.88 -1.34 -11.56
CA ALA A 59 -21.18 -2.13 -10.39
C ALA A 59 -21.26 -3.63 -10.70
N GLY A 60 -20.47 -4.42 -9.99
CA GLY A 60 -20.42 -5.87 -10.13
C GLY A 60 -19.42 -6.52 -9.18
N THR A 61 -19.41 -7.85 -9.11
CA THR A 61 -18.54 -8.60 -8.18
C THR A 61 -17.04 -8.35 -8.42
N ALA A 62 -16.64 -8.16 -9.68
CA ALA A 62 -15.26 -7.84 -10.05
C ALA A 62 -14.85 -6.42 -9.62
N SER A 63 -15.71 -5.43 -9.84
CA SER A 63 -15.50 -4.04 -9.39
C SER A 63 -15.41 -3.98 -7.86
N ALA A 64 -16.32 -4.64 -7.14
CA ALA A 64 -16.30 -4.69 -5.69
C ALA A 64 -15.02 -5.35 -5.13
N ALA A 65 -14.53 -6.42 -5.77
CA ALA A 65 -13.29 -7.08 -5.39
C ALA A 65 -12.05 -6.18 -5.60
N MET A 66 -12.01 -5.41 -6.69
CA MET A 66 -10.94 -4.44 -6.94
C MET A 66 -10.99 -3.30 -5.91
N ALA A 67 -12.17 -2.72 -5.67
CA ALA A 67 -12.36 -1.66 -4.70
C ALA A 67 -11.87 -2.07 -3.30
N GLN A 68 -12.23 -3.28 -2.85
CA GLN A 68 -11.75 -3.84 -1.57
C GLN A 68 -10.23 -4.02 -1.52
N ALA A 69 -9.60 -4.42 -2.64
CA ALA A 69 -8.15 -4.60 -2.70
C ALA A 69 -7.38 -3.27 -2.69
N ALA A 70 -7.98 -2.18 -3.20
CA ALA A 70 -7.36 -0.87 -3.28
C ALA A 70 -7.50 -0.04 -1.99
N THR A 71 -8.53 -0.27 -1.17
CA THR A 71 -8.78 0.47 0.08
C THR A 71 -7.57 0.54 1.02
N PRO A 72 -6.85 -0.55 1.34
CA PRO A 72 -5.70 -0.49 2.25
C PRO A 72 -4.56 0.39 1.74
N TYR A 73 -4.42 0.53 0.41
CA TYR A 73 -3.40 1.40 -0.18
C TYR A 73 -3.76 2.89 -0.02
N ALA A 74 -5.04 3.24 -0.19
CA ALA A 74 -5.50 4.61 0.05
C ALA A 74 -5.40 5.00 1.54
N GLU A 75 -5.69 4.07 2.45
CA GLU A 75 -5.47 4.27 3.90
C GLU A 75 -3.98 4.41 4.24
N TRP A 76 -3.12 3.61 3.62
CA TRP A 76 -1.67 3.72 3.77
C TRP A 76 -1.16 5.08 3.29
N LEU A 77 -1.65 5.62 2.17
CA LEU A 77 -1.30 6.97 1.70
C LEU A 77 -1.67 8.05 2.72
N ALA A 78 -2.90 8.00 3.26
CA ALA A 78 -3.35 8.97 4.27
C ALA A 78 -2.53 8.86 5.58
N THR A 79 -2.22 7.64 6.01
CA THR A 79 -1.36 7.40 7.19
C THR A 79 0.05 7.92 6.97
N THR A 80 0.62 7.67 5.78
CA THR A 80 1.96 8.14 5.41
C THR A 80 2.01 9.66 5.30
N ALA A 81 0.93 10.30 4.83
CA ALA A 81 0.79 11.76 4.83
C ALA A 81 0.89 12.32 6.25
N ALA A 82 0.14 11.77 7.21
CA ALA A 82 0.20 12.19 8.61
C ALA A 82 1.60 11.97 9.23
N GLN A 83 2.28 10.87 8.88
CA GLN A 83 3.66 10.63 9.30
C GLN A 83 4.65 11.66 8.70
N ALA A 84 4.43 12.10 7.47
CA ALA A 84 5.21 13.16 6.84
C ALA A 84 4.98 14.53 7.53
N GLU A 85 3.74 14.87 7.89
CA GLU A 85 3.44 16.07 8.70
C GLU A 85 4.15 16.01 10.06
N GLN A 86 4.14 14.84 10.70
CA GLN A 86 4.86 14.63 11.95
C GLN A 86 6.36 14.88 11.78
N ALA A 87 6.96 14.36 10.69
CA ALA A 87 8.38 14.59 10.40
C ALA A 87 8.70 16.09 10.20
N ALA A 88 7.81 16.83 9.53
CA ALA A 88 7.95 18.27 9.37
C ALA A 88 7.91 19.02 10.71
N ALA A 89 6.97 18.66 11.59
CA ALA A 89 6.85 19.25 12.91
C ALA A 89 8.11 18.98 13.77
N GLN A 90 8.63 17.75 13.72
CA GLN A 90 9.85 17.39 14.46
C GLN A 90 11.10 18.11 13.93
N ALA A 91 11.24 18.25 12.61
CA ALA A 91 12.33 19.03 12.03
C ALA A 91 12.28 20.51 12.46
N SER A 92 11.07 21.10 12.49
CA SER A 92 10.85 22.46 12.99
C SER A 92 11.17 22.59 14.49
N ALA A 93 10.77 21.61 15.31
CA ALA A 93 11.08 21.59 16.73
C ALA A 93 12.59 21.47 17.00
N ALA A 94 13.31 20.67 16.22
CA ALA A 94 14.77 20.57 16.31
C ALA A 94 15.46 21.89 15.91
N ALA A 95 14.97 22.57 14.87
CA ALA A 95 15.45 23.89 14.49
C ALA A 95 15.23 24.92 15.62
N ALA A 96 14.04 24.95 16.21
CA ALA A 96 13.71 25.83 17.33
C ALA A 96 14.58 25.56 18.56
N ALA A 97 14.88 24.29 18.86
CA ALA A 97 15.78 23.93 19.95
C ALA A 97 17.20 24.47 19.72
N TYR A 98 17.70 24.44 18.48
CA TYR A 98 19.01 25.01 18.12
C TYR A 98 19.03 26.52 18.33
N GLU A 99 18.03 27.24 17.82
CA GLU A 99 17.96 28.70 17.97
C GLU A 99 17.85 29.10 19.46
N ALA A 100 17.10 28.33 20.24
CA ALA A 100 16.99 28.55 21.68
C ALA A 100 18.32 28.39 22.42
N VAL A 101 19.10 27.33 22.13
CA VAL A 101 20.42 27.16 22.76
C VAL A 101 21.42 28.20 22.25
N PHE A 102 21.37 28.54 20.96
CA PHE A 102 22.21 29.58 20.37
C PHE A 102 22.02 30.93 21.06
N ALA A 103 20.78 31.29 21.39
CA ALA A 103 20.47 32.51 22.13
C ALA A 103 20.81 32.43 23.63
N ALA A 104 20.87 31.22 24.21
CA ALA A 104 21.07 31.02 25.64
C ALA A 104 22.54 30.90 26.06
N VAL A 105 23.41 30.36 25.20
CA VAL A 105 24.85 30.22 25.52
C VAL A 105 25.57 31.56 25.52
N VAL A 106 26.60 31.68 26.35
CA VAL A 106 27.38 32.91 26.48
C VAL A 106 28.22 33.14 25.21
N PRO A 107 28.12 34.32 24.57
CA PRO A 107 28.88 34.58 23.36
C PRO A 107 30.41 34.44 23.57
N PRO A 108 31.15 33.76 22.67
CA PRO A 108 32.59 33.56 22.82
C PRO A 108 33.42 34.83 23.08
N PRO A 109 33.12 36.01 22.48
CA PRO A 109 33.83 37.25 22.78
C PRO A 109 33.68 37.71 24.25
N VAL A 110 32.55 37.41 24.90
CA VAL A 110 32.29 37.78 26.31
C VAL A 110 33.16 36.93 27.23
N ILE A 111 33.26 35.63 26.95
CA ILE A 111 34.12 34.70 27.70
C ILE A 111 35.59 35.12 27.54
N ALA A 112 36.03 35.39 26.31
CA ALA A 112 37.39 35.84 26.02
C ALA A 112 37.75 37.16 26.72
N ALA A 113 36.83 38.12 26.76
CA ALA A 113 37.04 39.39 27.46
C ALA A 113 37.24 39.22 28.97
N ASN A 114 36.44 38.35 29.61
CA ASN A 114 36.61 38.01 31.02
C ASN A 114 38.00 37.41 31.28
N ARG A 115 38.43 36.41 30.48
CA ARG A 115 39.75 35.79 30.64
C ARG A 115 40.89 36.77 30.41
N ALA A 116 40.78 37.67 29.42
CA ALA A 116 41.79 38.69 29.15
C ALA A 116 41.92 39.69 30.30
N LEU A 117 40.81 40.12 30.90
CA LEU A 117 40.82 41.06 32.02
C LEU A 117 41.41 40.41 33.29
N VAL A 118 41.12 39.13 33.54
CA VAL A 118 41.76 38.37 34.62
C VAL A 118 43.28 38.34 34.45
N GLN A 119 43.79 38.05 33.25
CA GLN A 119 45.23 38.06 32.98
C GLN A 119 45.86 39.45 33.20
N GLN A 120 45.19 40.52 32.76
CA GLN A 120 45.66 41.90 32.96
C GLN A 120 45.73 42.27 34.44
N LEU A 121 44.70 41.92 35.22
CA LEU A 121 44.64 42.21 36.65
C LEU A 121 45.69 41.41 37.43
N GLN A 122 45.93 40.15 37.05
CA GLN A 122 47.00 39.34 37.63
C GLN A 122 48.38 39.96 37.37
N ALA A 123 48.64 40.41 36.13
CA ALA A 123 49.91 41.04 35.77
C ALA A 123 50.20 42.34 36.56
N THR A 124 49.16 43.01 37.05
CA THR A 124 49.27 44.25 37.84
C THR A 124 49.06 44.04 39.35
N ASN A 125 48.86 42.80 39.82
CA ASN A 125 48.53 42.49 41.22
C ASN A 125 49.76 42.41 42.17
N VAL A 126 50.73 43.32 42.03
CA VAL A 126 52.04 43.22 42.72
C VAL A 126 51.91 43.23 44.26
N ILE A 127 50.95 43.98 44.79
CA ILE A 127 50.70 44.12 46.24
C ILE A 127 49.31 43.61 46.66
N GLY A 128 48.64 42.83 45.81
CA GLY A 128 47.37 42.19 46.15
C GLY A 128 46.10 43.05 46.02
N GLN A 129 46.19 44.31 45.59
CA GLN A 129 45.03 45.21 45.46
C GLN A 129 43.95 44.71 44.50
N ASN A 130 44.33 43.98 43.44
CA ASN A 130 43.40 43.49 42.42
C ASN A 130 42.73 42.17 42.80
N THR A 131 43.07 41.57 43.95
CA THR A 131 42.59 40.23 44.34
C THR A 131 41.06 40.15 44.39
N GLY A 132 40.38 41.19 44.87
CA GLY A 132 38.91 41.24 44.89
C GLY A 132 38.29 41.26 43.49
N ALA A 133 38.87 42.04 42.56
CA ALA A 133 38.39 42.12 41.17
C ALA A 133 38.64 40.81 40.41
N ILE A 134 39.79 40.15 40.63
CA ILE A 134 40.07 38.83 40.06
C ILE A 134 39.05 37.81 40.56
N ALA A 135 38.77 37.78 41.87
CA ALA A 135 37.80 36.86 42.44
C ALA A 135 36.39 37.07 41.85
N GLN A 136 35.99 38.33 41.61
CA GLN A 136 34.71 38.64 40.97
C GLN A 136 34.63 38.15 39.52
N LEU A 137 35.71 38.29 38.75
CA LEU A 137 35.75 37.80 37.36
C LEU A 137 35.78 36.27 37.29
N GLU A 138 36.50 35.60 38.19
CA GLU A 138 36.49 34.13 38.27
C GLU A 138 35.11 33.61 38.69
N ALA A 139 34.39 34.32 39.58
CA ALA A 139 33.00 34.00 39.90
C ALA A 139 32.08 34.16 38.68
N GLN A 140 32.20 35.27 37.94
CA GLN A 140 31.46 35.49 36.69
C GLN A 140 31.76 34.40 35.65
N TYR A 141 33.01 33.97 35.54
CA TYR A 141 33.37 32.86 34.65
C TYR A 141 32.70 31.55 35.09
N GLY A 142 32.59 31.31 36.40
CA GLY A 142 31.79 30.21 36.95
C GLY A 142 30.31 30.28 36.58
N GLU A 143 29.73 31.48 36.52
CA GLU A 143 28.36 31.70 36.04
C GLU A 143 28.23 31.37 34.54
N PHE A 144 29.20 31.78 33.71
CA PHE A 144 29.22 31.42 32.29
C PHE A 144 29.25 29.91 32.09
N TRP A 145 30.08 29.21 32.86
CA TRP A 145 30.16 27.75 32.83
C TRP A 145 28.81 27.12 33.17
N ALA A 146 28.19 27.52 34.29
CA ALA A 146 26.90 26.98 34.71
C ALA A 146 25.79 27.26 33.69
N GLN A 147 25.75 28.47 33.13
CA GLN A 147 24.77 28.86 32.11
C GLN A 147 24.90 28.02 30.85
N ASP A 148 26.12 27.86 30.32
CA ASP A 148 26.35 27.07 29.11
C ASP A 148 26.05 25.58 29.34
N ALA A 149 26.41 25.04 30.51
CA ALA A 149 26.07 23.66 30.86
C ALA A 149 24.54 23.44 30.89
N GLY A 150 23.80 24.32 31.59
CA GLY A 150 22.34 24.24 31.68
C GLY A 150 21.63 24.44 30.33
N ALA A 151 22.13 25.36 29.50
CA ALA A 151 21.63 25.58 28.15
C ALA A 151 21.80 24.32 27.28
N MET A 152 22.95 23.66 27.38
CA MET A 152 23.25 22.44 26.62
C MET A 152 22.46 21.21 27.09
N GLU A 153 22.20 21.07 28.39
CA GLU A 153 21.30 20.03 28.91
C GLU A 153 19.86 20.21 28.43
N THR A 154 19.38 21.47 28.45
CA THR A 154 18.06 21.82 27.92
C THR A 154 17.99 21.52 26.42
N TYR A 155 19.03 21.86 25.65
CA TYR A 155 19.13 21.52 24.24
C TYR A 155 19.10 20.02 23.98
N ALA A 156 19.84 19.23 24.75
CA ALA A 156 19.85 17.77 24.60
C ALA A 156 18.47 17.15 24.89
N THR A 157 17.77 17.67 25.89
CA THR A 157 16.41 17.25 26.24
C THR A 157 15.41 17.59 25.13
N GLN A 158 15.45 18.82 24.63
CA GLN A 158 14.58 19.26 23.52
C GLN A 158 14.88 18.49 22.23
N SER A 159 16.15 18.29 21.89
CA SER A 159 16.58 17.52 20.73
C SER A 159 16.15 16.05 20.81
N THR A 160 16.24 15.45 22.00
CA THR A 160 15.74 14.08 22.23
C THR A 160 14.24 14.02 22.06
N THR A 161 13.51 15.01 22.58
CA THR A 161 12.05 15.09 22.46
C THR A 161 11.62 15.24 21.00
N ALA A 162 12.30 16.10 20.24
CA ALA A 162 12.04 16.31 18.82
C ALA A 162 12.26 15.03 17.98
N THR A 163 13.18 14.16 18.40
CA THR A 163 13.51 12.95 17.62
C THR A 163 12.73 11.71 18.07
N LYS A 164 12.31 11.63 19.35
CA LYS A 164 11.67 10.44 19.94
C LYS A 164 10.33 10.08 19.31
N GLY A 165 9.62 11.05 18.74
CA GLY A 165 8.29 10.85 18.16
C GLY A 165 8.28 10.22 16.77
N LEU A 166 9.40 10.17 16.06
CA LEU A 166 9.42 9.74 14.66
C LEU A 166 9.08 8.25 14.52
N THR A 167 7.96 7.96 13.85
CA THR A 167 7.53 6.59 13.58
C THR A 167 8.16 6.06 12.30
N GLN A 168 8.48 4.77 12.26
CA GLN A 168 9.03 4.15 11.07
C GLN A 168 7.95 4.00 10.00
N PHE A 169 8.25 4.51 8.79
CA PHE A 169 7.42 4.32 7.61
C PHE A 169 7.30 2.83 7.27
N GLN A 170 6.06 2.41 6.99
CA GLN A 170 5.76 1.04 6.57
C GLN A 170 5.72 0.94 5.05
N ALA A 171 6.11 -0.20 4.51
CA ALA A 171 5.99 -0.46 3.08
C ALA A 171 4.52 -0.47 2.66
N ALA A 172 4.24 0.02 1.45
CA ALA A 172 2.90 0.03 0.91
C ALA A 172 2.33 -1.41 0.80
N PRO A 173 1.04 -1.61 1.14
CA PRO A 173 0.40 -2.91 0.95
C PRO A 173 0.30 -3.25 -0.53
N LYS A 174 0.43 -4.55 -0.85
CA LYS A 174 0.18 -5.05 -2.21
C LYS A 174 -1.32 -4.99 -2.51
N ILE A 175 -1.68 -4.44 -3.68
CA ILE A 175 -3.06 -4.39 -4.17
C ILE A 175 -3.41 -5.68 -4.93
N THR A 176 -2.43 -6.30 -5.59
CA THR A 176 -2.65 -7.52 -6.39
C THR A 176 -2.22 -8.78 -5.64
N ASN A 177 -2.98 -9.87 -5.83
CA ASN A 177 -2.61 -11.20 -5.36
C ASN A 177 -1.82 -11.93 -6.45
N ASP A 178 -0.57 -12.31 -6.17
CA ASP A 178 0.31 -13.04 -7.09
C ASP A 178 -0.27 -14.42 -7.50
N GLY A 179 -1.18 -15.00 -6.70
CA GLY A 179 -1.94 -16.22 -7.00
C GLY A 179 -3.29 -16.00 -7.72
N GLY A 180 -3.60 -14.76 -8.12
CA GLY A 180 -4.88 -14.39 -8.74
C GLY A 180 -5.14 -15.16 -10.04
N SER A 181 -4.14 -15.32 -10.90
CA SER A 181 -4.27 -16.08 -12.16
C SER A 181 -4.54 -17.56 -11.96
N ALA A 182 -3.93 -18.19 -10.94
CA ALA A 182 -4.18 -19.59 -10.60
C ALA A 182 -5.59 -19.80 -10.03
N THR A 183 -6.06 -18.84 -9.23
CA THR A 183 -7.43 -18.83 -8.69
C THR A 183 -8.45 -18.63 -9.80
N GLN A 184 -8.18 -17.72 -10.75
CA GLN A 184 -8.99 -17.51 -11.94
C GLN A 184 -9.07 -18.78 -12.80
N ALA A 185 -7.93 -19.41 -13.09
CA ALA A 185 -7.87 -20.65 -13.86
C ALA A 185 -8.67 -21.78 -13.18
N SER A 186 -8.58 -21.89 -11.85
CA SER A 186 -9.36 -22.85 -11.05
C SER A 186 -10.86 -22.54 -11.09
N ALA A 187 -11.25 -21.28 -11.04
CA ALA A 187 -12.64 -20.86 -11.14
C ALA A 187 -13.24 -21.15 -12.53
N VAL A 188 -12.48 -20.89 -13.60
CA VAL A 188 -12.87 -21.24 -14.97
C VAL A 188 -13.02 -22.75 -15.11
N ALA A 189 -12.05 -23.54 -14.62
CA ALA A 189 -12.12 -25.00 -14.66
C ALA A 189 -13.35 -25.54 -13.92
N LYS A 190 -13.67 -25.00 -12.74
CA LYS A 190 -14.90 -25.34 -12.00
C LYS A 190 -16.16 -24.95 -12.77
N ALA A 191 -16.20 -23.77 -13.38
CA ALA A 191 -17.35 -23.32 -14.16
C ALA A 191 -17.59 -24.23 -15.39
N THR A 192 -16.52 -24.62 -16.09
CA THR A 192 -16.59 -25.58 -17.20
C THR A 192 -17.10 -26.96 -16.74
N ALA A 193 -16.59 -27.44 -15.60
CA ALA A 193 -17.00 -28.72 -15.03
C ALA A 193 -18.46 -28.72 -14.53
N ASN A 194 -18.98 -27.58 -14.11
CA ASN A 194 -20.35 -27.43 -13.57
C ASN A 194 -21.40 -27.08 -14.63
N THR A 195 -21.06 -27.16 -15.92
CA THR A 195 -22.02 -26.94 -17.01
C THR A 195 -23.08 -28.04 -17.00
N THR A 196 -24.34 -27.68 -17.26
CA THR A 196 -25.46 -28.64 -17.39
C THR A 196 -25.11 -29.76 -18.36
N ALA A 197 -24.43 -29.45 -19.48
CA ALA A 197 -23.96 -30.44 -20.45
C ALA A 197 -22.95 -31.44 -19.85
N GLY A 198 -22.00 -31.01 -19.02
CA GLY A 198 -21.04 -31.88 -18.34
C GLY A 198 -21.70 -32.78 -17.28
N ASN A 199 -22.68 -32.25 -16.55
CA ASN A 199 -23.45 -33.02 -15.57
C ASN A 199 -24.40 -34.03 -16.24
N THR A 200 -25.04 -33.66 -17.35
CA THR A 200 -25.88 -34.57 -18.15
C THR A 200 -25.04 -35.66 -18.80
N ALA A 201 -23.88 -35.34 -19.39
CA ALA A 201 -22.96 -36.33 -19.96
C ALA A 201 -22.47 -37.35 -18.92
N ASN A 202 -22.08 -36.88 -17.73
CA ASN A 202 -21.69 -37.77 -16.63
C ASN A 202 -22.87 -38.64 -16.14
N THR A 203 -24.08 -38.10 -16.09
CA THR A 203 -25.28 -38.86 -15.69
C THR A 203 -25.65 -39.91 -16.73
N VAL A 204 -25.59 -39.58 -18.01
CA VAL A 204 -25.82 -40.51 -19.13
C VAL A 204 -24.75 -41.59 -19.18
N GLN A 205 -23.47 -41.25 -18.98
CA GLN A 205 -22.38 -42.23 -18.95
C GLN A 205 -22.47 -43.16 -17.73
N LYS A 206 -22.96 -42.65 -16.60
CA LYS A 206 -23.25 -43.45 -15.41
C LYS A 206 -24.47 -44.35 -15.62
N ALA A 207 -25.50 -43.89 -16.31
CA ALA A 207 -26.66 -44.70 -16.68
C ALA A 207 -26.29 -45.80 -17.70
N ALA A 208 -25.46 -45.47 -18.69
CA ALA A 208 -24.97 -46.43 -19.69
C ALA A 208 -24.09 -47.52 -19.07
N SER A 209 -23.22 -47.17 -18.12
CA SER A 209 -22.38 -48.16 -17.42
C SER A 209 -23.21 -49.09 -16.50
N ILE A 210 -24.28 -48.59 -15.89
CA ILE A 210 -25.26 -49.42 -15.15
C ILE A 210 -26.01 -50.36 -16.11
N ALA A 211 -26.42 -49.89 -17.29
CA ALA A 211 -27.10 -50.71 -18.28
C ALA A 211 -26.21 -51.84 -18.85
N THR A 212 -24.91 -51.60 -19.00
CA THR A 212 -23.96 -52.67 -19.40
C THR A 212 -23.64 -53.65 -18.28
N ALA A 213 -23.80 -53.26 -17.01
CA ALA A 213 -23.55 -54.13 -15.86
C ALA A 213 -24.72 -55.07 -15.52
N THR A 214 -25.94 -54.76 -15.99
CA THR A 214 -27.15 -55.58 -15.77
C THR A 214 -27.52 -56.46 -16.96
N ALA A 215 -26.77 -56.43 -18.07
CA ALA A 215 -27.00 -57.28 -19.22
C ALA A 215 -26.46 -58.71 -18.97
N ALA A 216 -27.31 -59.59 -18.43
CA ALA A 216 -27.11 -61.04 -18.55
C ALA A 216 -27.27 -61.46 -20.02
N PRO A 217 -26.57 -62.50 -20.51
CA PRO A 217 -26.64 -62.90 -21.92
C PRO A 217 -28.01 -63.53 -22.21
N GLN A 218 -28.92 -62.77 -22.82
CA GLN A 218 -30.15 -63.30 -23.40
C GLN A 218 -30.04 -63.33 -24.93
N ALA A 219 -30.41 -64.48 -25.49
CA ALA A 219 -30.27 -64.85 -26.88
C ALA A 219 -30.96 -63.87 -27.83
N ALA A 220 -30.32 -63.66 -28.98
CA ALA A 220 -30.67 -62.70 -30.01
C ALA A 220 -32.09 -62.89 -30.59
N ALA A 221 -32.86 -61.79 -30.58
CA ALA A 221 -33.87 -61.52 -31.59
C ALA A 221 -33.43 -60.24 -32.33
N THR A 222 -33.00 -60.37 -33.58
CA THR A 222 -32.62 -59.23 -34.43
C THR A 222 -33.87 -58.56 -34.97
N THR A 223 -34.40 -57.58 -34.23
CA THR A 223 -35.23 -56.53 -34.84
C THR A 223 -34.29 -55.49 -35.45
N SER A 224 -34.29 -55.33 -36.78
CA SER A 224 -33.56 -54.25 -37.42
C SER A 224 -34.25 -52.92 -37.10
N THR A 225 -33.84 -52.25 -36.02
CA THR A 225 -34.17 -50.85 -35.82
C THR A 225 -33.25 -50.02 -36.71
N ASP A 226 -33.84 -49.12 -37.51
CA ASP A 226 -33.11 -48.21 -38.36
C ASP A 226 -32.23 -47.31 -37.45
N PRO A 227 -30.90 -47.27 -37.61
CA PRO A 227 -30.01 -46.50 -36.74
C PRO A 227 -30.39 -45.01 -36.69
N LEU A 228 -31.03 -44.48 -37.74
CA LEU A 228 -31.52 -43.11 -37.75
C LEU A 228 -32.73 -42.90 -36.84
N SER A 229 -33.60 -43.90 -36.70
CA SER A 229 -34.73 -43.86 -35.78
C SER A 229 -34.30 -43.98 -34.31
N GLU A 230 -33.26 -44.76 -34.03
CA GLU A 230 -32.63 -44.86 -32.71
C GLU A 230 -31.96 -43.53 -32.32
N ILE A 231 -31.16 -42.95 -33.22
CA ILE A 231 -30.52 -41.64 -32.99
C ILE A 231 -31.59 -40.56 -32.79
N TRP A 232 -32.66 -40.58 -33.57
CA TRP A 232 -33.77 -39.62 -33.42
C TRP A 232 -34.52 -39.78 -32.10
N PHE A 233 -34.81 -41.01 -31.69
CA PHE A 233 -35.40 -41.31 -30.39
C PHE A 233 -34.50 -40.85 -29.24
N LEU A 234 -33.20 -41.09 -29.31
CA LEU A 234 -32.24 -40.63 -28.31
C LEU A 234 -32.16 -39.10 -28.24
N LEU A 235 -32.30 -38.41 -29.38
CA LEU A 235 -32.16 -36.96 -29.46
C LEU A 235 -33.44 -36.21 -29.08
N THR A 236 -34.62 -36.80 -29.33
CA THR A 236 -35.91 -36.10 -29.22
C THR A 236 -36.95 -36.80 -28.33
N GLY A 237 -36.70 -38.05 -27.92
CA GLY A 237 -37.67 -38.89 -27.22
C GLY A 237 -38.79 -39.44 -28.10
N GLN A 238 -38.78 -39.16 -29.41
CA GLN A 238 -39.83 -39.56 -30.35
C GLN A 238 -39.46 -40.82 -31.13
N THR A 239 -40.39 -41.75 -31.25
CA THR A 239 -40.17 -43.08 -31.87
C THR A 239 -40.33 -43.10 -33.40
N VAL A 240 -40.69 -41.98 -34.01
CA VAL A 240 -40.93 -41.87 -35.46
C VAL A 240 -39.98 -40.86 -36.07
N PHE A 241 -39.15 -41.30 -37.02
CA PHE A 241 -38.23 -40.43 -37.76
C PHE A 241 -39.01 -39.44 -38.66
N PRO A 242 -38.66 -38.15 -38.68
CA PRO A 242 -39.41 -37.13 -39.40
C PRO A 242 -39.29 -37.30 -40.91
N THR A 243 -40.42 -37.39 -41.59
CA THR A 243 -40.52 -37.54 -43.06
C THR A 243 -40.80 -36.22 -43.78
N ASN A 244 -40.93 -35.12 -43.06
CA ASN A 244 -41.05 -33.76 -43.61
C ASN A 244 -40.47 -32.71 -42.65
N LEU A 245 -40.20 -31.50 -43.16
CA LEU A 245 -39.63 -30.40 -42.36
C LEU A 245 -40.52 -29.99 -41.19
N GLY A 246 -41.85 -30.13 -41.31
CA GLY A 246 -42.80 -29.73 -40.27
C GLY A 246 -42.74 -30.61 -39.03
N THR A 247 -42.51 -31.92 -39.19
CA THR A 247 -42.33 -32.86 -38.07
C THR A 247 -40.93 -32.80 -37.48
N LEU A 248 -39.91 -32.47 -38.29
CA LEU A 248 -38.56 -32.18 -37.83
C LEU A 248 -38.54 -30.96 -36.89
N VAL A 249 -39.17 -29.85 -37.30
CA VAL A 249 -39.20 -28.59 -36.52
C VAL A 249 -40.01 -28.74 -35.23
N ASN A 250 -41.13 -29.49 -35.26
CA ASN A 250 -41.89 -29.79 -34.04
C ASN A 250 -41.12 -30.67 -33.06
N GLY A 251 -40.32 -31.64 -33.54
CA GLY A 251 -39.44 -32.45 -32.70
C GLY A 251 -38.30 -31.65 -32.06
N TYR A 252 -37.90 -30.54 -32.68
CA TYR A 252 -36.83 -29.65 -32.21
C TYR A 252 -37.33 -28.46 -31.37
N SER A 253 -38.63 -28.12 -31.45
CA SER A 253 -39.25 -26.99 -30.74
C SER A 253 -38.99 -26.91 -29.23
N PRO A 254 -38.94 -28.00 -28.43
CA PRO A 254 -38.61 -27.90 -27.01
C PRO A 254 -37.14 -27.53 -26.73
N PHE A 255 -36.26 -27.59 -27.73
CA PHE A 255 -34.83 -27.25 -27.61
C PHE A 255 -34.49 -25.85 -28.19
N ALA A 256 -35.38 -25.26 -28.99
CA ALA A 256 -35.21 -23.93 -29.58
C ALA A 256 -35.12 -22.80 -28.54
N GLY A 257 -35.66 -23.01 -27.32
CA GLY A 257 -35.57 -22.06 -26.20
C GLY A 257 -34.16 -21.85 -25.64
N PHE A 258 -33.20 -22.73 -25.96
CA PHE A 258 -31.80 -22.61 -25.53
C PHE A 258 -31.05 -21.50 -26.29
N PHE A 259 -31.38 -21.28 -27.56
CA PHE A 259 -30.75 -20.24 -28.38
C PHE A 259 -31.43 -18.87 -28.20
N TYR A 260 -32.74 -18.84 -27.96
CA TYR A 260 -33.49 -17.59 -27.79
C TYR A 260 -33.17 -16.82 -26.49
N ASN A 261 -32.69 -17.52 -25.45
CA ASN A 261 -32.26 -16.89 -24.19
C ASN A 261 -30.79 -16.42 -24.19
N THR A 262 -30.12 -16.41 -25.34
CA THR A 262 -28.71 -15.97 -25.50
C THR A 262 -28.58 -14.61 -26.21
N GLU A 263 -29.68 -13.87 -26.40
CA GLU A 263 -29.67 -12.51 -26.99
C GLU A 263 -29.23 -11.42 -25.98
N GLY A 264 -28.92 -11.77 -24.73
CA GLY A 264 -28.49 -10.84 -23.68
C GLY A 264 -26.98 -10.64 -23.50
N LEU A 265 -26.12 -11.24 -24.34
CA LEU A 265 -24.65 -11.19 -24.17
C LEU A 265 -23.85 -10.68 -25.39
N PRO A 266 -24.09 -9.46 -25.92
CA PRO A 266 -23.26 -8.92 -27.01
C PRO A 266 -21.77 -8.73 -26.64
N TYR A 267 -21.41 -8.64 -25.35
CA TYR A 267 -20.03 -8.36 -24.94
C TYR A 267 -19.15 -9.59 -24.67
N PHE A 268 -19.72 -10.79 -24.51
CA PHE A 268 -18.93 -12.01 -24.27
C PHE A 268 -18.51 -12.69 -25.59
N SER A 269 -19.32 -12.56 -26.64
CA SER A 269 -19.06 -13.17 -27.96
C SER A 269 -17.90 -12.51 -28.72
N ILE A 270 -17.64 -11.23 -28.50
CA ILE A 270 -16.51 -10.52 -29.12
C ILE A 270 -15.17 -11.01 -28.52
N GLY A 271 -15.14 -11.34 -27.22
CA GLY A 271 -13.95 -11.87 -26.55
C GLY A 271 -13.58 -13.29 -27.00
N MET A 272 -14.57 -14.16 -27.21
CA MET A 272 -14.33 -15.51 -27.71
C MET A 272 -13.90 -15.52 -29.19
N GLY A 273 -14.49 -14.68 -30.03
CA GLY A 273 -14.12 -14.59 -31.45
C GLY A 273 -12.66 -14.20 -31.65
N ASN A 274 -12.14 -13.26 -30.84
CA ASN A 274 -10.74 -12.83 -30.94
C ASN A 274 -9.75 -13.89 -30.43
N ASN A 275 -10.17 -14.75 -29.49
CA ASN A 275 -9.34 -15.84 -28.97
C ASN A 275 -9.18 -16.98 -30.00
N PHE A 276 -10.26 -17.34 -30.71
CA PHE A 276 -10.20 -18.35 -31.78
C PHE A 276 -9.40 -17.88 -33.01
N VAL A 277 -9.46 -16.59 -33.36
CA VAL A 277 -8.65 -16.01 -34.45
C VAL A 277 -7.16 -15.97 -34.11
N GLN A 278 -6.80 -15.81 -32.83
CA GLN A 278 -5.41 -15.87 -32.39
C GLN A 278 -4.87 -17.32 -32.34
N ILE A 279 -5.70 -18.28 -31.93
CA ILE A 279 -5.34 -19.72 -31.95
C ILE A 279 -5.15 -20.21 -33.39
N ALA A 280 -5.97 -19.75 -34.33
CA ALA A 280 -5.81 -20.09 -35.76
C ALA A 280 -4.56 -19.48 -36.41
N LYS A 281 -3.94 -18.46 -35.81
CA LYS A 281 -2.66 -17.87 -36.29
C LYS A 281 -1.43 -18.49 -35.64
N SER A 282 -1.57 -19.19 -34.51
CA SER A 282 -0.47 -19.91 -33.85
C SER A 282 -0.34 -21.36 -34.27
N VAL A 283 -1.31 -21.89 -35.03
CA VAL A 283 -1.30 -23.26 -35.55
C VAL A 283 -1.56 -23.20 -37.05
N GLY A 284 -0.49 -23.00 -37.82
CA GLY A 284 -0.45 -23.43 -39.22
C GLY A 284 -0.35 -24.95 -39.30
#